data_AF-A0A9P5JNY0-F1
#
_entry.id   AF-A0A9P5JNY0-F1
#
_cell.length_a   1.000
_cell.length_b   1.000
_cell.length_c   1.000
_cell.angle_alpha   90.00
_cell.angle_beta   90.00
_cell.angle_gamma   90.00
#
_symmetry.space_group_name_H-M   'P 1'
#
loop_
_entity.id
_entity.type
_entity.pdbx_description
1 polymer ?
#
loop_
_entity_poly.entity_id
_entity_poly.type
_entity_poly.pdbx_seq_one_letter_code
_entity_poly.pdbx_strand_id
1 'polypeptide(L)'
;MPAQSTISSSDKERIKATFASSNAKILTATLARVYYAHPSPNDWSYAGLEGAITLVSDKIKGGFWLRLVDLSGTRGVIWEHEIYEPFVYNQDRSFFHTFAGDECMIGLAFADEREANGLFKKIQTRAKPPKASKAKETAAPAKKKKGGKIDKSMISRPSNFEHKAHMGYDAEKGFSSMGIDPSWEAILNQLGDRGVTPQMLQGNEQFIRDFLTQNAPEPAPQQVKRKPPAPPVPRRKDASAAPPPPPPPPPPPPP
;
A
#
# COMPACT_ATOMS: atom_id res chain seq x y z
N MET A 1 -25.02 5.33 -28.10
CA MET A 1 -24.05 4.85 -29.12
C MET A 1 -23.06 3.92 -28.45
N PRO A 2 -22.71 2.76 -29.01
CA PRO A 2 -21.71 1.87 -28.42
C PRO A 2 -20.36 2.61 -28.30
N ALA A 3 -19.66 2.43 -27.19
CA ALA A 3 -18.37 3.07 -26.96
C ALA A 3 -17.34 2.48 -27.94
N GLN A 4 -16.89 3.31 -28.89
CA GLN A 4 -15.87 2.93 -29.86
C GLN A 4 -14.49 2.98 -29.18
N SER A 5 -13.78 1.85 -29.22
CA SER A 5 -12.40 1.71 -28.76
C SER A 5 -11.48 2.58 -29.61
N THR A 6 -10.50 3.27 -29.00
CA THR A 6 -9.54 4.11 -29.75
C THR A 6 -8.57 3.28 -30.59
N ILE A 7 -8.28 2.06 -30.12
CA ILE A 7 -7.40 1.12 -30.83
C ILE A 7 -8.19 0.35 -31.91
N SER A 8 -7.71 0.42 -33.15
CA SER A 8 -8.27 -0.28 -34.30
C SER A 8 -8.12 -1.81 -34.21
N SER A 9 -8.86 -2.57 -35.03
CA SER A 9 -8.76 -4.04 -35.05
C SER A 9 -7.37 -4.52 -35.48
N SER A 10 -6.77 -3.89 -36.50
CA SER A 10 -5.41 -4.17 -36.96
C SER A 10 -4.36 -3.86 -35.90
N ASP A 11 -4.52 -2.76 -35.14
CA ASP A 11 -3.60 -2.42 -34.05
C ASP A 11 -3.72 -3.39 -32.88
N LYS A 12 -4.94 -3.88 -32.59
CA LYS A 12 -5.13 -4.95 -31.59
C LYS A 12 -4.38 -6.22 -31.96
N GLU A 13 -4.35 -6.59 -33.24
CA GLU A 13 -3.59 -7.75 -33.71
C GLU A 13 -2.08 -7.53 -33.55
N ARG A 14 -1.57 -6.35 -33.90
CA ARG A 14 -0.16 -5.97 -33.71
C ARG A 14 0.27 -5.99 -32.25
N ILE A 15 -0.56 -5.46 -31.36
CA ILE A 15 -0.32 -5.52 -29.90
C ILE A 15 -0.27 -6.97 -29.43
N LYS A 16 -1.23 -7.81 -29.84
CA LYS A 16 -1.23 -9.24 -29.47
C LYS A 16 0.00 -9.97 -29.98
N ALA A 17 0.39 -9.74 -31.24
CA ALA A 17 1.57 -10.34 -31.85
C ALA A 17 2.86 -9.96 -31.09
N THR A 18 2.96 -8.70 -30.66
CA THR A 18 4.10 -8.19 -29.87
C THR A 18 4.28 -8.96 -28.56
N PHE A 19 3.19 -9.36 -27.89
CA PHE A 19 3.25 -10.08 -26.62
C PHE A 19 3.14 -11.60 -26.72
N ALA A 20 2.85 -12.16 -27.92
CA ALA A 20 2.63 -13.59 -28.11
C ALA A 20 3.79 -14.46 -27.62
N SER A 21 5.04 -14.02 -27.86
CA SER A 21 6.24 -14.75 -27.44
C SER A 21 6.64 -14.51 -25.98
N SER A 22 6.10 -13.48 -25.34
CA SER A 22 6.56 -12.99 -24.03
C SER A 22 5.88 -13.63 -22.81
N ASN A 23 4.91 -14.56 -23.03
CA ASN A 23 4.02 -15.08 -21.98
C ASN A 23 3.33 -14.01 -21.11
N ALA A 24 3.33 -12.75 -21.55
CA ALA A 24 2.70 -11.64 -20.87
C ALA A 24 1.20 -11.61 -21.16
N LYS A 25 0.38 -11.55 -20.11
CA LYS A 25 -1.07 -11.42 -20.23
C LYS A 25 -1.43 -9.93 -20.32
N ILE A 26 -1.97 -9.52 -21.47
CA ILE A 26 -2.49 -8.16 -21.66
C ILE A 26 -3.77 -7.98 -20.83
N LEU A 27 -3.80 -6.95 -19.98
CA LEU A 27 -4.94 -6.62 -19.12
C LEU A 27 -5.76 -5.47 -19.68
N THR A 28 -5.08 -4.50 -20.31
CA THR A 28 -5.69 -3.37 -21.03
C THR A 28 -4.69 -2.77 -21.99
N ALA A 29 -5.19 -2.11 -23.03
CA ALA A 29 -4.41 -1.33 -23.96
C ALA A 29 -5.19 -0.05 -24.29
N THR A 30 -4.50 1.09 -24.35
CA THR A 30 -5.08 2.41 -24.63
C THR A 30 -4.08 3.24 -25.44
N LEU A 31 -4.52 4.18 -26.29
CA LEU A 31 -3.59 5.09 -26.97
C LEU A 31 -3.06 6.16 -26.00
N ALA A 32 -1.74 6.34 -25.96
CA ALA A 32 -1.11 7.36 -25.13
C ALA A 32 0.24 7.86 -25.66
N ARG A 33 0.67 9.01 -25.13
CA ARG A 33 1.98 9.63 -25.28
C ARG A 33 2.70 9.70 -23.95
N VAL A 34 4.02 9.55 -23.96
CA VAL A 34 4.86 9.64 -22.77
C VAL A 34 5.52 11.01 -22.68
N TYR A 35 5.48 11.60 -21.50
CA TYR A 35 6.11 12.85 -21.13
C TYR A 35 7.03 12.64 -19.93
N TYR A 36 8.08 13.44 -19.84
CA TYR A 36 8.99 13.48 -18.70
C TYR A 36 9.09 14.89 -18.14
N ALA A 37 9.16 15.00 -16.81
CA ALA A 37 9.50 16.25 -16.14
C ALA A 37 11.04 16.44 -16.13
N HIS A 38 11.62 16.53 -17.32
CA HIS A 38 13.06 16.64 -17.57
C HIS A 38 13.30 17.51 -18.82
N PRO A 39 14.34 18.37 -18.84
CA PRO A 39 15.34 18.61 -17.79
C PRO A 39 14.85 19.45 -16.61
N SER A 40 13.74 20.19 -16.77
CA SER A 40 13.12 20.97 -15.69
C SER A 40 12.09 20.12 -14.94
N PRO A 41 12.18 19.98 -13.61
CA PRO A 41 11.19 19.26 -12.82
C PRO A 41 9.79 19.89 -12.83
N ASN A 42 9.69 21.17 -13.21
CA ASN A 42 8.44 21.92 -13.24
C ASN A 42 7.74 21.92 -14.60
N ASP A 43 8.39 21.39 -15.64
CA ASP A 43 7.88 21.44 -17.01
C ASP A 43 7.81 20.04 -17.62
N TRP A 44 6.74 19.76 -18.37
CA TRP A 44 6.57 18.50 -19.06
C TRP A 44 7.12 18.57 -20.48
N SER A 45 8.09 17.71 -20.77
CA SER A 45 8.67 17.52 -22.10
C SER A 45 8.12 16.27 -22.77
N TYR A 46 7.69 16.38 -24.02
CA TYR A 46 7.28 15.21 -24.79
C TYR A 46 8.49 14.33 -25.10
N ALA A 47 8.41 13.03 -24.77
CA ALA A 47 9.52 12.10 -24.94
C ALA A 47 9.74 11.65 -26.39
N GLY A 48 8.87 12.05 -27.34
CA GLY A 48 8.88 11.48 -28.70
C GLY A 48 8.33 10.06 -28.78
N LEU A 49 7.68 9.58 -27.71
CA LEU A 49 7.17 8.22 -27.58
C LEU A 49 5.64 8.23 -27.56
N GLU A 50 5.03 7.65 -28.59
CA GLU A 50 3.58 7.50 -28.73
C GLU A 50 3.21 6.11 -29.26
N GLY A 51 2.03 5.64 -28.89
CA GLY A 51 1.52 4.35 -29.33
C GLY A 51 0.45 3.79 -28.41
N ALA A 52 0.34 2.46 -28.35
CA ALA A 52 -0.56 1.79 -27.42
C ALA A 52 0.16 1.50 -26.11
N ILE A 53 -0.23 2.20 -25.04
CA ILE A 53 0.21 1.84 -23.69
C ILE A 53 -0.60 0.65 -23.20
N THR A 54 0.11 -0.39 -22.79
CA THR A 54 -0.47 -1.66 -22.35
C THR A 54 -0.11 -1.94 -20.91
N LEU A 55 -1.11 -2.33 -20.11
CA LEU A 55 -0.88 -2.92 -18.81
C LEU A 55 -0.81 -4.43 -19.00
N VAL A 56 0.33 -5.02 -18.71
CA VAL A 56 0.56 -6.47 -18.87
C VAL A 56 0.94 -7.10 -17.53
N SER A 57 0.54 -8.35 -17.32
CA SER A 57 1.06 -9.19 -16.25
C SER A 57 2.11 -10.12 -16.86
N ASP A 58 3.36 -9.93 -16.48
CA ASP A 58 4.47 -10.71 -16.99
C ASP A 58 4.69 -11.92 -16.07
N LYS A 59 4.48 -13.13 -16.60
CA LYS A 59 4.65 -14.36 -15.81
C LYS A 59 6.11 -14.77 -15.66
N ILE A 60 6.97 -14.30 -16.56
CA ILE A 60 8.39 -14.66 -16.57
C ILE A 60 9.15 -13.68 -15.68
N LYS A 61 9.01 -12.37 -15.94
CA LYS A 61 9.64 -11.33 -15.09
C LYS A 61 8.96 -11.22 -13.72
N GLY A 62 7.69 -11.62 -13.63
CA GLY A 62 6.86 -11.35 -12.48
C GLY A 62 6.27 -9.95 -12.52
N GLY A 63 5.26 -9.72 -11.68
CA GLY A 63 4.68 -8.39 -11.50
C GLY A 63 3.80 -7.89 -12.66
N PHE A 64 3.54 -6.59 -12.63
CA PHE A 64 2.79 -5.87 -13.66
C PHE A 64 3.67 -4.82 -14.30
N TRP A 65 3.51 -4.65 -15.61
CA TRP A 65 4.34 -3.74 -16.39
C TRP A 65 3.45 -2.86 -17.25
N LEU A 66 3.83 -1.58 -17.35
CA LEU A 66 3.37 -0.70 -18.40
C LEU A 66 4.33 -0.82 -19.57
N ARG A 67 3.82 -1.11 -20.77
CA ARG A 67 4.62 -1.22 -21.99
C ARG A 67 3.97 -0.46 -23.14
N LEU A 68 4.71 0.44 -23.77
CA LEU A 68 4.25 1.20 -24.93
C LEU A 68 4.65 0.47 -26.22
N VAL A 69 3.65 0.11 -27.02
CA VAL A 69 3.85 -0.53 -28.34
C VAL A 69 3.76 0.53 -29.42
N ASP A 70 4.77 0.58 -30.29
CA ASP A 70 4.78 1.44 -31.47
C ASP A 70 3.72 0.98 -32.49
N LEU A 71 2.72 1.82 -32.71
CA LEU A 71 1.68 1.60 -33.72
C LEU A 71 1.97 2.31 -35.04
N SER A 72 2.85 3.31 -35.04
CA SER A 72 3.21 4.03 -36.27
C SER A 72 4.29 3.29 -37.06
N GLY A 73 5.18 2.57 -36.38
CA GLY A 73 6.27 1.78 -36.96
C GLY A 73 6.20 0.29 -36.64
N THR A 74 7.33 -0.42 -36.79
CA THR A 74 7.44 -1.87 -36.58
C THR A 74 8.33 -2.25 -35.38
N ARG A 75 8.67 -1.26 -34.53
CA ARG A 75 9.65 -1.43 -33.45
C ARG A 75 9.16 -2.29 -32.27
N GLY A 76 7.88 -2.65 -32.23
CA GLY A 76 7.32 -3.42 -31.11
C GLY A 76 7.23 -2.57 -29.85
N VAL A 77 7.73 -3.08 -28.72
CA VAL A 77 7.77 -2.34 -27.45
C VAL A 77 8.89 -1.31 -27.48
N ILE A 78 8.55 -0.03 -27.33
CA ILE A 78 9.50 1.10 -27.37
C ILE A 78 9.70 1.79 -26.01
N TRP A 79 8.91 1.42 -25.01
CA TRP A 79 9.03 1.94 -23.65
C TRP A 79 8.44 0.93 -22.66
N GLU A 80 9.07 0.76 -21.51
CA GLU A 80 8.53 -0.06 -20.43
C GLU A 80 8.79 0.54 -19.04
N HIS A 81 7.89 0.27 -18.10
CA HIS A 81 8.04 0.62 -16.69
C HIS A 81 7.36 -0.43 -15.82
N GLU A 82 8.06 -0.88 -14.79
CA GLU A 82 7.53 -1.86 -13.83
C GLU A 82 6.60 -1.17 -12.82
N ILE A 83 5.50 -1.84 -12.47
CA ILE A 83 4.61 -1.42 -11.38
C ILE A 83 5.04 -2.15 -10.11
N TYR A 84 5.74 -1.44 -9.23
CA TYR A 84 6.20 -1.95 -7.93
C TYR A 84 5.13 -1.81 -6.84
N GLU A 85 5.39 -2.30 -5.62
CA GLU A 85 4.52 -2.10 -4.46
C GLU A 85 5.31 -1.39 -3.35
N PRO A 86 4.83 -0.25 -2.81
CA PRO A 86 3.64 0.52 -3.23
C PRO A 86 3.91 1.37 -4.48
N PHE A 87 2.97 1.37 -5.43
CA PHE A 87 3.03 2.25 -6.62
C PHE A 87 1.99 3.37 -6.52
N VAL A 88 2.49 4.61 -6.52
CA VAL A 88 1.67 5.82 -6.47
C VAL A 88 1.40 6.29 -7.88
N TYR A 89 0.14 6.21 -8.30
CA TYR A 89 -0.32 6.59 -9.63
C TYR A 89 -1.41 7.65 -9.51
N ASN A 90 -1.14 8.84 -10.01
CA ASN A 90 -1.98 10.02 -9.87
C ASN A 90 -2.75 10.29 -11.16
N GLN A 91 -4.04 10.63 -11.01
CA GLN A 91 -4.89 11.09 -12.10
C GLN A 91 -5.02 12.62 -11.98
N ASP A 92 -3.98 13.35 -12.34
CA ASP A 92 -3.95 14.81 -12.20
C ASP A 92 -4.98 15.48 -13.12
N ARG A 93 -5.25 14.86 -14.28
CA ARG A 93 -6.35 15.21 -15.19
C ARG A 93 -7.02 13.93 -15.70
N SER A 94 -8.23 14.06 -16.24
CA SER A 94 -8.98 12.97 -16.87
C SER A 94 -8.18 12.24 -17.97
N PHE A 95 -7.35 12.98 -18.72
CA PHE A 95 -6.52 12.48 -19.82
C PHE A 95 -5.02 12.49 -19.52
N PHE A 96 -4.58 12.98 -18.35
CA PHE A 96 -3.15 13.08 -18.02
C PHE A 96 -2.88 12.51 -16.64
N HIS A 97 -2.14 11.40 -16.61
CA HIS A 97 -1.80 10.69 -15.38
C HIS A 97 -0.31 10.75 -15.13
N THR A 98 0.11 10.77 -13.87
CA THR A 98 1.51 10.88 -13.48
C THR A 98 1.91 9.85 -12.45
N PHE A 99 3.20 9.50 -12.44
CA PHE A 99 3.82 8.63 -11.44
C PHE A 99 5.33 8.88 -11.42
N ALA A 100 5.97 8.48 -10.33
CA ALA A 100 7.42 8.62 -10.17
C ALA A 100 8.16 7.55 -10.99
N GLY A 101 9.06 7.99 -11.86
CA GLY A 101 10.12 7.14 -12.41
C GLY A 101 11.38 7.20 -11.56
N ASP A 102 12.45 6.54 -12.03
CA ASP A 102 13.72 6.46 -11.30
C ASP A 102 14.45 7.80 -11.24
N GLU A 103 14.40 8.59 -12.32
CA GLU A 103 15.14 9.84 -12.44
C GLU A 103 14.25 11.09 -12.43
N CYS A 104 12.99 10.96 -12.90
CA CYS A 104 12.06 12.08 -13.00
C CYS A 104 10.60 11.62 -12.94
N MET A 105 9.69 12.59 -12.80
CA MET A 105 8.26 12.31 -12.93
C MET A 105 7.91 11.95 -14.38
N ILE A 106 7.08 10.93 -14.54
CA ILE A 106 6.59 10.44 -15.83
C ILE A 106 5.12 10.80 -15.96
N GLY A 107 4.75 11.31 -17.14
CA GLY A 107 3.39 11.66 -17.50
C GLY A 107 2.89 10.82 -18.66
N LEU A 108 1.66 10.34 -18.59
CA LEU A 108 0.95 9.67 -19.68
C LEU A 108 -0.23 10.52 -20.12
N ALA A 109 -0.20 10.98 -21.37
CA ALA A 109 -1.29 11.69 -22.01
C ALA A 109 -2.12 10.74 -22.89
N PHE A 110 -3.40 10.55 -22.59
CA PHE A 110 -4.28 9.58 -23.23
C PHE A 110 -5.14 10.21 -24.32
N ALA A 111 -5.46 9.43 -25.36
CA ALA A 111 -6.36 9.88 -26.44
C ALA A 111 -7.85 9.87 -26.04
N ASP A 112 -8.25 9.01 -25.09
CA ASP A 112 -9.63 8.92 -24.59
C ASP A 112 -9.65 8.80 -23.07
N GLU A 113 -10.43 9.67 -22.41
CA GLU A 113 -10.50 9.77 -20.95
C GLU A 113 -11.15 8.54 -20.28
N ARG A 114 -12.06 7.85 -20.97
CA ARG A 114 -12.75 6.67 -20.43
C ARG A 114 -11.79 5.49 -20.39
N GLU A 115 -11.00 5.34 -21.46
CA GLU A 115 -9.91 4.36 -21.51
C GLU A 115 -8.83 4.66 -20.48
N ALA A 116 -8.44 5.94 -20.31
CA ALA A 116 -7.52 6.38 -19.27
C ALA A 116 -8.03 5.98 -17.87
N ASN A 117 -9.29 6.30 -17.54
CA ASN A 117 -9.91 5.92 -16.27
C ASN A 117 -9.94 4.38 -16.08
N GLY A 118 -10.20 3.65 -17.16
CA GLY A 118 -10.14 2.19 -17.18
C GLY A 118 -8.75 1.64 -16.81
N LEU A 119 -7.68 2.23 -17.35
CA LEU A 119 -6.30 1.91 -16.99
C LEU A 119 -6.03 2.26 -15.52
N PHE A 120 -6.37 3.47 -15.09
CA PHE A 120 -6.17 3.97 -13.72
C PHE A 120 -6.75 3.00 -12.68
N LYS A 121 -8.01 2.58 -12.85
CA LYS A 121 -8.66 1.59 -11.97
C LYS A 121 -7.93 0.25 -11.95
N LYS A 122 -7.44 -0.22 -13.10
CA LYS A 122 -6.69 -1.48 -13.20
C LYS A 122 -5.33 -1.40 -12.51
N ILE A 123 -4.65 -0.26 -12.58
CA ILE A 123 -3.39 -0.02 -11.87
C ILE A 123 -3.66 0.06 -10.36
N GLN A 124 -4.60 0.89 -9.91
CA GLN A 124 -4.90 1.04 -8.48
C GLN A 124 -5.32 -0.26 -7.79
N THR A 125 -6.02 -1.15 -8.50
CA THR A 125 -6.43 -2.46 -7.95
C THR A 125 -5.27 -3.43 -7.77
N ARG A 126 -4.15 -3.20 -8.45
CA ARG A 126 -2.97 -4.07 -8.46
C ARG A 126 -1.79 -3.48 -7.69
N ALA A 127 -1.68 -2.16 -7.65
CA ALA A 127 -0.69 -1.41 -6.88
C ALA A 127 -0.99 -1.38 -5.37
N LYS A 128 -2.17 -1.86 -4.95
CA LYS A 128 -2.53 -2.02 -3.53
C LYS A 128 -2.28 -3.47 -3.10
N PRO A 129 -1.71 -3.68 -1.90
CA PRO A 129 -1.63 -5.02 -1.33
C PRO A 129 -3.04 -5.61 -1.21
N PRO A 130 -3.20 -6.94 -1.36
CA PRO A 130 -4.52 -7.57 -1.48
C PRO A 130 -5.38 -7.27 -0.24
N LYS A 131 -6.32 -6.34 -0.38
CA LYS A 131 -7.47 -6.22 0.52
C LYS A 131 -8.32 -7.46 0.31
N ALA A 132 -8.58 -8.23 1.37
CA ALA A 132 -9.56 -9.31 1.35
C ALA A 132 -10.88 -8.76 0.79
N SER A 133 -11.17 -9.12 -0.45
CA SER A 133 -12.41 -8.75 -1.12
C SER A 133 -13.56 -9.35 -0.33
N LYS A 134 -14.50 -8.50 0.11
CA LYS A 134 -15.86 -8.93 0.48
C LYS A 134 -16.42 -9.68 -0.72
N ALA A 135 -16.42 -11.01 -0.64
CA ALA A 135 -17.15 -11.84 -1.58
C ALA A 135 -18.64 -11.54 -1.39
N LYS A 136 -19.23 -10.88 -2.39
CA LYS A 136 -20.67 -10.80 -2.56
C LYS A 136 -21.12 -12.19 -2.98
N GLU A 137 -21.66 -12.95 -2.04
CA GLU A 137 -22.29 -14.25 -2.30
C GLU A 137 -23.51 -14.03 -3.20
N THR A 138 -23.41 -14.44 -4.45
CA THR A 138 -24.57 -14.86 -5.25
C THR A 138 -24.40 -16.35 -5.52
N ALA A 139 -25.34 -17.11 -4.99
CA ALA A 139 -25.36 -18.56 -4.92
C ALA A 139 -25.56 -19.24 -6.29
N ALA A 140 -24.78 -20.29 -6.55
CA ALA A 140 -25.26 -21.59 -7.07
C ALA A 140 -24.12 -22.64 -7.03
N PRO A 141 -24.41 -23.95 -6.89
CA PRO A 141 -23.50 -24.89 -6.24
C PRO A 141 -22.80 -25.86 -7.21
N ALA A 142 -21.55 -26.24 -6.92
CA ALA A 142 -20.95 -27.45 -7.48
C ALA A 142 -19.91 -28.11 -6.56
N LYS A 143 -20.29 -29.30 -6.09
CA LYS A 143 -19.54 -30.55 -5.88
C LYS A 143 -18.09 -30.51 -5.35
N LYS A 144 -17.95 -31.21 -4.21
CA LYS A 144 -16.75 -31.79 -3.58
C LYS A 144 -15.69 -32.31 -4.56
N LYS A 145 -14.41 -32.09 -4.24
CA LYS A 145 -13.40 -33.15 -4.07
C LYS A 145 -12.21 -32.72 -3.19
N LYS A 146 -11.73 -33.72 -2.44
CA LYS A 146 -10.75 -33.74 -1.33
C LYS A 146 -9.29 -33.58 -1.81
N GLY A 147 -8.43 -33.05 -0.91
CA GLY A 147 -7.11 -33.64 -0.65
C GLY A 147 -5.96 -32.66 -0.41
N GLY A 148 -5.49 -32.53 0.84
CA GLY A 148 -4.20 -31.91 1.20
C GLY A 148 -4.21 -31.17 2.54
N LYS A 149 -3.83 -31.83 3.64
CA LYS A 149 -3.89 -31.33 5.02
C LYS A 149 -2.70 -30.42 5.39
N ILE A 150 -2.78 -29.13 5.06
CA ILE A 150 -2.67 -27.99 6.00
C ILE A 150 -3.61 -26.94 5.41
N ASP A 151 -4.82 -26.87 5.95
CA ASP A 151 -5.85 -25.95 5.49
C ASP A 151 -5.71 -24.62 6.27
N LYS A 152 -5.90 -23.47 5.63
CA LYS A 152 -5.92 -22.14 6.28
C LYS A 152 -6.98 -22.03 7.38
N SER A 153 -7.89 -23.00 7.49
CA SER A 153 -8.77 -23.19 8.65
C SER A 153 -8.07 -23.68 9.92
N MET A 154 -6.83 -24.20 9.85
CA MET A 154 -6.06 -24.66 11.02
C MET A 154 -5.29 -23.53 11.73
N ILE A 155 -5.08 -22.38 11.09
CA ILE A 155 -4.60 -21.17 11.75
C ILE A 155 -5.84 -20.35 12.05
N SER A 156 -6.34 -20.44 13.29
CA SER A 156 -7.46 -19.60 13.71
C SER A 156 -7.13 -18.13 13.42
N ARG A 157 -8.06 -17.43 12.76
CA ARG A 157 -7.96 -15.99 12.54
C ARG A 157 -7.82 -15.32 13.91
N PRO A 158 -6.99 -14.26 14.08
CA PRO A 158 -6.92 -13.55 15.34
C PRO A 158 -8.34 -13.11 15.72
N SER A 159 -8.89 -13.76 16.74
CA SER A 159 -10.11 -13.34 17.42
C SER A 159 -9.70 -12.40 18.55
N ASN A 160 -10.60 -11.48 18.88
CA ASN A 160 -10.43 -10.40 19.88
C ASN A 160 -9.66 -9.16 19.41
N PHE A 161 -9.91 -8.70 18.18
CA PHE A 161 -9.64 -7.29 17.87
C PHE A 161 -10.71 -6.44 18.55
N GLU A 162 -10.35 -5.85 19.68
CA GLU A 162 -11.20 -4.96 20.45
C GLU A 162 -11.07 -3.54 19.88
N HIS A 163 -12.14 -2.99 19.33
CA HIS A 163 -12.18 -1.58 18.94
C HIS A 163 -12.21 -0.74 20.22
N LYS A 164 -11.03 -0.35 20.71
CA LYS A 164 -10.91 0.33 22.02
C LYS A 164 -11.41 1.77 22.02
N ALA A 165 -11.45 2.44 20.87
CA ALA A 165 -11.95 3.79 20.77
C ALA A 165 -12.46 4.08 19.35
N HIS A 166 -13.67 4.60 19.23
CA HIS A 166 -14.23 5.17 18.01
C HIS A 166 -14.90 6.50 18.35
N MET A 167 -14.66 7.51 17.52
CA MET A 167 -15.27 8.84 17.62
C MET A 167 -15.79 9.20 16.23
N GLY A 168 -17.10 9.33 16.09
CA GLY A 168 -17.76 9.59 14.82
C GLY A 168 -18.91 10.57 14.99
N TYR A 169 -19.25 11.27 13.92
CA TYR A 169 -20.42 12.15 13.89
C TYR A 169 -21.55 11.46 13.13
N ASP A 170 -22.69 11.28 13.77
CA ASP A 170 -23.92 10.79 13.16
C ASP A 170 -24.91 11.95 12.98
N ALA A 171 -25.54 12.05 11.82
CA ALA A 171 -26.39 13.17 11.45
C ALA A 171 -27.66 13.28 12.32
N GLU A 172 -28.13 12.17 12.90
CA GLU A 172 -29.33 12.16 13.76
C GLU A 172 -29.02 12.23 15.26
N LYS A 173 -27.84 11.74 15.68
CA LYS A 173 -27.48 11.58 17.10
C LYS A 173 -26.29 12.46 17.55
N GLY A 174 -25.69 13.21 16.65
CA GLY A 174 -24.52 14.03 16.94
C GLY A 174 -23.25 13.19 17.15
N PHE A 175 -22.37 13.66 18.02
CA PHE A 175 -21.06 13.04 18.26
C PHE A 175 -21.21 11.74 19.06
N SER A 176 -20.86 10.62 18.46
CA SER A 176 -20.89 9.29 19.08
C SER A 176 -19.48 8.84 19.42
N SER A 177 -19.22 8.65 20.71
CA SER A 177 -17.96 8.12 21.21
C SER A 177 -18.21 6.73 21.82
N MET A 178 -17.43 5.72 21.38
CA MET A 178 -17.42 4.39 22.00
C MET A 178 -16.01 4.09 22.48
N GLY A 179 -15.84 3.85 23.78
CA GLY A 179 -14.56 3.47 24.39
C GLY A 179 -13.60 4.63 24.68
N ILE A 180 -14.08 5.87 24.62
CA ILE A 180 -13.31 7.06 24.99
C ILE A 180 -13.56 7.38 26.47
N ASP A 181 -12.51 7.75 27.19
CA ASP A 181 -12.56 8.08 28.62
C ASP A 181 -13.59 9.19 28.90
N PRO A 182 -14.53 9.04 29.86
CA PRO A 182 -15.55 10.03 30.19
C PRO A 182 -15.02 11.45 30.45
N SER A 183 -13.74 11.60 30.76
CA SER A 183 -13.06 12.90 30.84
C SER A 183 -13.15 13.74 29.54
N TRP A 184 -13.28 13.10 28.38
CA TRP A 184 -13.44 13.79 27.09
C TRP A 184 -14.83 14.39 26.88
N GLU A 185 -15.88 13.77 27.42
CA GLU A 185 -17.23 14.33 27.36
C GLU A 185 -17.33 15.62 28.18
N ALA A 186 -16.61 15.69 29.31
CA ALA A 186 -16.51 16.90 30.11
C ALA A 186 -15.84 18.07 29.34
N ILE A 187 -14.78 17.77 28.59
CA ILE A 187 -14.09 18.77 27.74
C ILE A 187 -15.01 19.26 26.60
N LEU A 188 -15.78 18.35 25.99
CA LEU A 188 -16.72 18.72 24.93
C LEU A 188 -17.88 19.57 25.44
N ASN A 189 -18.42 19.26 26.62
CA ASN A 189 -19.45 20.09 27.25
C ASN A 189 -18.90 21.48 27.64
N GLN A 190 -17.67 21.54 28.16
CA GLN A 190 -17.00 22.80 28.48
C GLN A 190 -16.75 23.67 27.24
N LEU A 191 -16.47 23.07 26.08
CA LEU A 191 -16.37 23.78 24.80
C LEU A 191 -17.74 24.31 24.33
N GLY A 192 -18.81 23.53 24.53
CA GLY A 192 -20.18 23.93 24.23
C GLY A 192 -20.63 25.16 25.05
N ASP A 193 -20.38 25.16 26.36
CA ASP A 193 -20.74 26.29 27.26
C ASP A 193 -19.96 27.57 26.97
N ARG A 194 -18.79 27.47 26.35
CA ARG A 194 -17.97 28.61 25.90
C ARG A 194 -18.36 29.12 24.50
N GLY A 195 -19.43 28.59 23.92
CA GLY A 195 -19.99 29.06 22.65
C GLY A 195 -19.26 28.53 21.42
N VAL A 196 -18.45 27.47 21.55
CA VAL A 196 -17.82 26.82 20.39
C VAL A 196 -18.84 25.92 19.72
N THR A 197 -19.37 26.37 18.58
CA THR A 197 -20.37 25.60 17.83
C THR A 197 -19.72 24.52 16.96
N PRO A 198 -20.43 23.40 16.69
CA PRO A 198 -19.91 22.28 15.90
C PRO A 198 -19.39 22.64 14.50
N GLN A 199 -19.92 23.71 13.89
CA GLN A 199 -19.47 24.20 12.59
C GLN A 199 -18.11 24.90 12.65
N MET A 200 -17.75 25.51 13.79
CA MET A 200 -16.47 26.21 13.95
C MET A 200 -15.29 25.25 14.13
N LEU A 201 -15.57 24.00 14.53
CA LEU A 201 -14.57 22.93 14.68
C LEU A 201 -14.18 22.31 13.33
N GLN A 202 -14.92 22.61 12.26
CA GLN A 202 -14.65 22.10 10.92
C GLN A 202 -13.53 22.93 10.27
N GLY A 203 -12.29 22.46 10.37
CA GLY A 203 -11.10 23.11 9.77
C GLY A 203 -10.15 23.81 10.76
N ASN A 204 -10.54 23.93 12.03
CA ASN A 204 -9.73 24.57 13.09
C ASN A 204 -8.95 23.55 13.94
N GLU A 205 -8.25 22.61 13.31
CA GLU A 205 -7.51 21.54 14.01
C GLU A 205 -6.45 22.06 14.99
N GLN A 206 -5.84 23.21 14.71
CA GLN A 206 -4.81 23.82 15.57
C GLN A 206 -5.40 24.33 16.89
N PHE A 207 -6.58 24.97 16.84
CA PHE A 207 -7.29 25.42 18.03
C PHE A 207 -7.66 24.23 18.95
N ILE A 208 -8.08 23.11 18.36
CA ILE A 208 -8.40 21.89 19.11
C ILE A 208 -7.15 21.35 19.82
N ARG A 209 -5.99 21.33 19.15
CA ARG A 209 -4.73 20.87 19.76
C ARG A 209 -4.26 21.77 20.89
N ASP A 210 -4.33 23.09 20.72
CA ASP A 210 -3.88 24.04 21.73
C ASP A 210 -4.81 24.03 22.96
N PHE A 211 -6.13 23.99 22.74
CA PHE A 211 -7.11 23.90 23.82
C PHE A 211 -6.98 22.59 24.61
N LEU A 212 -6.72 21.47 23.92
CA LEU A 212 -6.50 20.19 24.57
C LEU A 212 -5.22 20.17 25.39
N THR A 213 -4.15 20.81 24.90
CA THR A 213 -2.88 20.90 25.64
C THR A 213 -3.00 21.77 26.88
N GLN A 214 -3.85 22.81 26.82
CA GLN A 214 -4.04 23.77 27.90
C GLN A 214 -5.05 23.32 28.97
N ASN A 215 -6.05 22.52 28.59
CA ASN A 215 -7.10 22.01 29.48
C ASN A 215 -7.09 20.49 29.66
N ALA A 216 -6.03 19.79 29.23
CA ALA A 216 -5.89 18.36 29.49
C ALA A 216 -5.89 18.11 31.01
N PRO A 217 -6.73 17.20 31.52
CA PRO A 217 -6.58 16.75 32.89
C PRO A 217 -5.21 16.09 33.03
N GLU A 218 -4.51 16.43 34.12
CA GLU A 218 -3.22 15.85 34.48
C GLU A 218 -3.31 14.31 34.37
N PRO A 219 -2.37 13.65 33.68
CA PRO A 219 -2.47 12.21 33.47
C PRO A 219 -2.51 11.51 34.83
N ALA A 220 -3.64 10.86 35.13
CA ALA A 220 -3.73 9.97 36.28
C ALA A 220 -2.54 8.99 36.21
N PRO A 221 -1.78 8.80 37.30
CA PRO A 221 -0.54 8.02 37.26
C PRO A 221 -0.83 6.63 36.70
N GLN A 222 -0.34 6.37 35.48
CA GLN A 222 -0.41 5.06 34.88
C GLN A 222 0.43 4.12 35.76
N GLN A 223 -0.24 3.30 36.55
CA GLN A 223 0.40 2.18 37.23
C GLN A 223 0.95 1.24 36.15
N VAL A 224 2.25 1.34 35.90
CA VAL A 224 2.99 0.45 35.03
C VAL A 224 2.92 -0.95 35.64
N LYS A 225 1.97 -1.78 35.18
CA LYS A 225 1.98 -3.22 35.48
C LYS A 225 3.22 -3.81 34.80
N ARG A 226 4.32 -3.88 35.55
CA ARG A 226 5.55 -4.56 35.15
C ARG A 226 5.23 -6.01 34.83
N LYS A 227 5.57 -6.45 33.62
CA LYS A 227 5.54 -7.88 33.25
C LYS A 227 6.48 -8.66 34.18
N PRO A 228 6.14 -9.89 34.60
CA PRO A 228 7.07 -10.75 35.32
C PRO A 228 8.29 -11.06 34.45
N PRO A 229 9.50 -11.20 35.03
CA PRO A 229 10.69 -11.57 34.26
C PRO A 229 10.54 -13.00 33.70
N ALA A 230 11.09 -13.22 32.51
CA ALA A 230 11.06 -14.52 31.82
C ALA A 230 11.78 -15.62 32.64
N PRO A 231 11.31 -16.88 32.58
CA PRO A 231 11.95 -17.98 33.30
C PRO A 231 13.33 -18.33 32.72
N PRO A 232 14.26 -18.86 33.53
CA PRO A 232 15.63 -19.13 33.09
C PRO A 232 15.68 -20.34 32.15
N VAL A 233 16.52 -20.22 31.11
CA VAL A 233 16.74 -21.26 30.09
C VAL A 233 17.48 -22.48 30.69
N PRO A 234 17.13 -23.74 30.36
CA PRO A 234 17.80 -24.90 30.93
C PRO A 234 19.22 -25.09 30.35
N ARG A 235 20.22 -25.12 31.24
CA ARG A 235 21.63 -25.37 30.91
C ARG A 235 21.83 -26.89 30.68
N ARG A 236 22.12 -27.31 29.45
CA ARG A 236 22.49 -28.70 29.13
C ARG A 236 23.82 -29.06 29.81
N LYS A 237 23.87 -30.27 30.36
CA LYS A 237 25.02 -30.88 31.05
C LYS A 237 26.03 -31.49 30.05
N ASP A 238 27.22 -31.74 30.60
CA ASP A 238 28.36 -32.57 30.13
C ASP A 238 29.39 -31.83 29.27
N ALA A 239 30.72 -31.92 29.48
CA ALA A 239 31.52 -32.93 30.17
C ALA A 239 32.89 -32.39 30.68
N SER A 240 33.39 -33.05 31.73
CA SER A 240 34.80 -33.30 32.13
C SER A 240 35.80 -32.14 32.30
N ALA A 241 36.10 -31.86 33.57
CA ALA A 241 37.24 -31.08 34.02
C ALA A 241 38.57 -31.83 33.81
N ALA A 242 39.54 -31.17 33.16
CA ALA A 242 40.96 -31.53 33.27
C ALA A 242 41.61 -30.62 34.34
N PRO A 243 42.46 -31.14 35.24
CA PRO A 243 43.11 -30.31 36.25
C PRO A 243 44.22 -29.43 35.63
N PRO A 244 44.51 -28.24 36.19
CA PRO A 244 45.52 -27.33 35.66
C PRO A 244 46.96 -27.83 35.91
N PRO A 245 47.93 -27.43 35.07
CA PRO A 245 49.33 -27.83 35.23
C PRO A 245 50.00 -27.12 36.43
N PRO A 246 51.02 -27.75 37.08
CA PRO A 246 51.69 -27.19 38.24
C PRO A 246 52.61 -26.00 37.90
N PRO A 247 52.83 -25.06 38.85
CA PRO A 247 53.66 -23.87 38.63
C PRO A 247 55.18 -24.16 38.63
N PRO A 248 55.99 -23.32 37.96
CA PRO A 248 57.45 -23.50 37.85
C PRO A 248 58.20 -23.19 39.16
N PRO A 249 59.36 -23.83 39.41
CA PRO A 249 60.15 -23.62 40.63
C PRO A 249 60.89 -22.28 40.65
N PRO A 250 61.13 -21.69 41.85
CA PRO A 250 61.77 -20.38 42.00
C PRO A 250 63.30 -20.42 41.72
N PRO A 251 63.89 -19.28 41.31
CA PRO A 251 65.31 -19.20 40.94
C PRO A 251 66.24 -19.31 42.17
N PRO A 252 67.47 -19.86 41.99
CA PRO A 252 68.42 -20.04 43.09
C PRO A 252 69.02 -18.70 43.58
N PRO A 253 69.37 -18.60 44.88
CA PRO A 253 69.88 -17.37 45.49
C PRO A 253 71.33 -17.05 45.06
N PRO A 254 71.70 -15.77 45.00
CA PRO A 254 73.04 -15.31 44.59
C PRO A 254 74.10 -15.46 45.70
N PRO A 255 75.41 -15.51 45.36
CA PRO A 255 76.53 -15.66 46.29
C PRO A 255 76.83 -14.41 47.12
#